data_AF-A0A1J3I380-F1
#
_entry.id   AF-A0A1J3I380-F1
#
_cell.length_a   1.000
_cell.length_b   1.000
_cell.length_c   1.000
_cell.angle_alpha   90.00
_cell.angle_beta   90.00
_cell.angle_gamma   90.00
#
_symmetry.space_group_name_H-M   'P 1'
#
loop_
_entity.id
_entity.type
_entity.pdbx_description
1 polymer ?
#
loop_
_entity_poly.entity_id
_entity_poly.type
_entity_poly.pdbx_seq_one_letter_code
_entity_poly.pdbx_strand_id
1 'polypeptide(L)'
;LEQAECFHSYVIKYGFDSNQFIGASLVELYSRCGSLGNASKVFDEISLKDTVVWTSLITGYGIHGKGAKALETFNHMVKSSEVKPNEVTFLSILSACSHSGLIHDGLRIFELMVSDYRLVPN
;
A
#
# COMPACT_ATOMS: atom_id res chain seq x y z
N LEU A 1 -18.81 2.70 0.10
CA LEU A 1 -18.45 2.85 -1.33
C LEU A 1 -18.95 4.18 -1.89
N GLU A 2 -20.25 4.50 -1.76
CA GLU A 2 -20.84 5.78 -2.19
C GLU A 2 -20.10 7.02 -1.67
N GLN A 3 -19.75 7.05 -0.37
CA GLN A 3 -18.95 8.14 0.21
C GLN A 3 -17.55 8.28 -0.43
N ALA A 4 -16.93 7.16 -0.84
CA ALA A 4 -15.64 7.18 -1.51
C ALA A 4 -15.74 7.76 -2.92
N GLU A 5 -16.80 7.42 -3.65
CA GLU A 5 -17.10 7.97 -4.98
C GLU A 5 -17.45 9.45 -4.93
N CYS A 6 -18.21 9.90 -3.91
CA CYS A 6 -18.48 11.31 -3.68
C CYS A 6 -17.20 12.10 -3.38
N PHE A 7 -16.32 11.56 -2.52
CA PHE A 7 -15.04 12.20 -2.21
C PHE A 7 -14.12 12.27 -3.43
N HIS A 8 -14.01 11.19 -4.19
CA HIS A 8 -13.25 11.16 -5.44
C HIS A 8 -13.79 12.17 -6.47
N SER A 9 -15.12 12.22 -6.66
CA SER A 9 -15.75 13.20 -7.55
C SER A 9 -15.46 14.65 -7.11
N TYR A 10 -15.44 14.90 -5.79
CA TYR A 10 -15.04 16.20 -5.23
C TYR A 10 -13.58 16.52 -5.56
N VAL A 11 -12.65 15.59 -5.34
CA VAL A 11 -11.22 15.75 -5.68
C VAL A 11 -11.03 16.15 -7.15
N ILE A 12 -11.66 15.43 -8.08
CA ILE A 12 -11.57 15.72 -9.52
C ILE A 12 -12.16 17.09 -9.83
N LYS A 13 -13.36 17.40 -9.31
CA LYS A 13 -14.07 18.66 -9.58
C LYS A 13 -13.24 19.90 -9.23
N TYR A 14 -12.40 19.80 -8.20
CA TYR A 14 -11.57 20.91 -7.73
C TYR A 14 -10.10 20.81 -8.19
N GLY A 15 -9.77 19.89 -9.10
CA GLY A 15 -8.44 19.79 -9.73
C GLY A 15 -7.34 19.26 -8.80
N PHE A 16 -7.72 18.46 -7.81
CA PHE A 16 -6.82 17.91 -6.80
C PHE A 16 -6.33 16.48 -7.10
N ASP A 17 -6.74 15.92 -8.24
CA ASP A 17 -6.45 14.56 -8.72
C ASP A 17 -4.96 14.29 -8.93
N SER A 18 -4.16 15.34 -9.19
CA SER A 18 -2.71 15.25 -9.34
C SER A 18 -1.92 15.32 -8.02
N ASN A 19 -2.59 15.50 -6.87
CA ASN A 19 -1.92 15.62 -5.58
C ASN A 19 -1.65 14.24 -4.95
N GLN A 20 -0.37 13.92 -4.76
CA GLN A 20 0.08 12.64 -4.17
C GLN A 20 -0.56 12.31 -2.81
N PHE A 21 -0.80 13.31 -1.95
CA PHE A 21 -1.42 13.11 -0.62
C PHE A 21 -2.88 12.70 -0.74
N ILE A 22 -3.56 13.22 -1.76
CA ILE A 22 -4.96 12.91 -2.04
C ILE A 22 -5.07 11.54 -2.71
N GLY A 23 -4.10 11.19 -3.56
CA GLY A 23 -3.94 9.84 -4.10
C GLY A 23 -3.80 8.77 -2.99
N ALA A 24 -2.89 8.96 -2.04
CA ALA A 24 -2.72 8.04 -0.91
C ALA A 24 -4.02 7.88 -0.09
N SER A 25 -4.71 9.01 0.17
CA SER A 25 -5.98 9.03 0.90
C SER A 25 -7.10 8.30 0.15
N LEU A 26 -7.18 8.45 -1.17
CA LEU A 26 -8.15 7.74 -2.01
C LEU A 26 -7.86 6.24 -2.07
N VAL A 27 -6.59 5.83 -2.20
CA VAL A 27 -6.18 4.41 -2.14
C VAL A 27 -6.59 3.80 -0.79
N GLU A 28 -6.33 4.48 0.31
CA GLU A 28 -6.74 4.05 1.64
C GLU A 28 -8.26 3.96 1.77
N LEU A 29 -8.99 4.99 1.34
CA LEU A 29 -10.46 5.06 1.41
C LEU A 29 -11.13 3.92 0.64
N TYR A 30 -10.70 3.67 -0.60
CA TYR A 30 -11.23 2.56 -1.40
C TYR A 30 -10.85 1.20 -0.79
N SER A 31 -9.63 1.07 -0.26
CA SER A 31 -9.20 -0.14 0.43
C SER A 31 -10.04 -0.42 1.68
N ARG A 32 -10.30 0.57 2.51
CA ARG A 32 -11.17 0.46 3.70
C ARG A 32 -12.61 0.10 3.33
N CYS A 33 -13.08 0.53 2.16
CA CYS A 33 -14.38 0.14 1.61
C CYS A 33 -14.41 -1.27 0.97
N GLY A 34 -13.29 -1.99 0.93
CA GLY A 34 -13.18 -3.29 0.26
C GLY A 34 -13.14 -3.22 -1.28
N SER A 35 -13.14 -2.01 -1.86
CA SER A 35 -13.03 -1.84 -3.32
C SER A 35 -11.57 -1.78 -3.75
N LEU A 36 -10.89 -2.92 -3.63
CA LEU A 36 -9.47 -3.06 -3.97
C LEU A 36 -9.19 -2.79 -5.45
N GLY A 37 -10.16 -3.05 -6.34
CA GLY A 37 -10.05 -2.73 -7.76
C GLY A 37 -9.95 -1.22 -7.99
N ASN A 38 -10.77 -0.42 -7.31
CA ASN A 38 -10.70 1.04 -7.40
C ASN A 38 -9.45 1.58 -6.69
N ALA A 39 -9.06 1.00 -5.56
CA ALA A 39 -7.81 1.36 -4.90
C ALA A 39 -6.60 1.15 -5.82
N SER A 40 -6.56 0.03 -6.56
CA SER A 40 -5.49 -0.25 -7.52
C SER A 40 -5.51 0.70 -8.72
N LYS A 41 -6.69 1.04 -9.24
CA LYS A 41 -6.82 2.01 -10.34
C LYS A 41 -6.29 3.39 -9.96
N VAL A 42 -6.72 3.91 -8.80
CA VAL A 42 -6.24 5.20 -8.30
C VAL A 42 -4.73 5.14 -8.07
N PHE A 43 -4.24 4.03 -7.51
CA PHE A 43 -2.81 3.81 -7.35
C PHE A 43 -2.07 3.93 -8.69
N ASP A 44 -2.55 3.25 -9.73
CA ASP A 44 -1.94 3.26 -11.06
C ASP A 44 -1.93 4.68 -11.69
N GLU A 45 -3.00 5.46 -11.48
CA GLU A 45 -3.14 6.84 -11.97
C GLU A 45 -2.18 7.85 -11.30
N ILE A 46 -1.67 7.56 -10.10
CA ILE A 46 -0.69 8.42 -9.42
C ILE A 46 0.66 8.36 -10.16
N SER A 47 1.08 9.48 -10.74
CA SER A 47 2.32 9.58 -11.50
C SER A 47 3.59 9.44 -10.64
N LEU A 48 3.62 10.09 -9.48
CA LEU A 48 4.71 10.00 -8.50
C LEU A 48 4.20 9.37 -7.21
N LYS A 49 4.51 8.09 -7.04
CA LYS A 49 4.10 7.29 -5.88
C LYS A 49 5.19 7.38 -4.81
N ASP A 50 4.91 8.01 -3.68
CA ASP A 50 5.82 8.04 -2.53
C ASP A 50 5.61 6.82 -1.60
N THR A 51 6.39 6.74 -0.52
CA THR A 51 6.31 5.62 0.45
C THR A 51 4.91 5.46 1.03
N VAL A 52 4.16 6.57 1.20
CA VAL A 52 2.81 6.53 1.77
C VAL A 52 1.85 5.87 0.79
N VAL A 53 1.87 6.27 -0.49
CA VAL A 53 1.01 5.68 -1.53
C VAL A 53 1.22 4.16 -1.66
N TRP A 54 2.48 3.71 -1.68
CA TRP A 54 2.83 2.27 -1.67
C TRP A 54 2.32 1.55 -0.44
N THR A 55 2.57 2.13 0.75
CA THR A 55 2.19 1.53 2.03
C THR A 55 0.67 1.42 2.16
N SER A 56 -0.09 2.40 1.67
CA SER A 56 -1.56 2.37 1.67
C SER A 56 -2.11 1.18 0.88
N LEU A 57 -1.57 0.91 -0.32
CA LEU A 57 -2.04 -0.22 -1.13
C LEU A 57 -1.65 -1.58 -0.52
N ILE A 58 -0.41 -1.71 -0.01
CA ILE A 58 0.06 -2.91 0.69
C ILE A 58 -0.84 -3.22 1.89
N THR A 59 -1.12 -2.20 2.70
CA THR A 59 -2.00 -2.30 3.87
C THR A 59 -3.40 -2.72 3.44
N GLY A 60 -3.94 -2.08 2.39
CA GLY A 60 -5.24 -2.42 1.82
C GLY A 60 -5.35 -3.88 1.40
N TYR A 61 -4.35 -4.42 0.72
CA TYR A 61 -4.32 -5.85 0.41
C TYR A 61 -4.21 -6.73 1.67
N GLY A 62 -3.40 -6.33 2.64
CA GLY A 62 -3.22 -7.06 3.90
C GLY A 62 -4.51 -7.22 4.71
N ILE A 63 -5.26 -6.13 4.94
CA ILE A 63 -6.49 -6.16 5.75
C ILE A 63 -7.61 -7.01 5.11
N HIS A 64 -7.54 -7.25 3.79
CA HIS A 64 -8.50 -8.06 3.05
C HIS A 64 -7.99 -9.48 2.74
N GLY A 65 -6.94 -9.93 3.44
CA GLY A 65 -6.39 -11.29 3.30
C GLY A 65 -5.78 -11.56 1.92
N LYS A 66 -5.36 -10.51 1.19
CA LYS A 66 -4.72 -10.61 -0.13
C LYS A 66 -3.20 -10.55 -0.01
N GLY A 67 -2.61 -11.35 0.89
CA GLY A 67 -1.17 -11.33 1.19
C GLY A 67 -0.26 -11.51 -0.03
N ALA A 68 -0.63 -12.37 -0.99
CA ALA A 68 0.13 -12.54 -2.22
C ALA A 68 0.24 -11.25 -3.05
N LYS A 69 -0.87 -10.49 -3.16
CA LYS A 69 -0.87 -9.18 -3.83
C LYS A 69 -0.11 -8.13 -3.03
N ALA A 70 -0.19 -8.17 -1.71
CA ALA A 70 0.60 -7.28 -0.84
C ALA A 70 2.11 -7.51 -1.08
N LEU A 71 2.56 -8.77 -1.16
CA LEU A 71 3.95 -9.13 -1.47
C LEU A 71 4.36 -8.71 -2.87
N GLU A 72 3.51 -8.93 -3.88
CA GLU A 72 3.77 -8.46 -5.25
C GLU A 72 3.98 -6.95 -5.27
N THR A 73 3.10 -6.21 -4.60
CA THR A 73 3.17 -4.74 -4.48
C THR A 73 4.44 -4.28 -3.76
N PHE A 74 4.79 -4.92 -2.64
CA PHE A 74 6.04 -4.63 -1.92
C PHE A 74 7.29 -4.93 -2.77
N ASN A 75 7.32 -6.08 -3.45
CA ASN A 75 8.43 -6.45 -4.32
C ASN A 75 8.58 -5.49 -5.50
N HIS A 76 7.46 -5.00 -6.04
CA HIS A 76 7.48 -3.97 -7.07
C HIS A 76 8.09 -2.68 -6.52
N MET A 77 7.62 -2.20 -5.35
CA MET A 77 8.23 -1.05 -4.67
C MET A 77 9.75 -1.18 -4.54
N VAL A 78 10.25 -2.32 -4.07
CA VAL A 78 11.69 -2.55 -3.86
C VAL A 78 12.49 -2.63 -5.16
N LYS A 79 11.92 -3.20 -6.24
CA LYS A 79 12.67 -3.49 -7.48
C LYS A 79 12.61 -2.38 -8.52
N SER A 80 11.48 -1.69 -8.64
CA SER A 80 11.21 -0.80 -9.76
C SER A 80 11.03 0.66 -9.36
N SER A 81 11.01 0.97 -8.06
CA SER A 81 10.91 2.35 -7.59
C SER A 81 12.20 2.82 -6.91
N GLU A 82 12.51 4.11 -7.02
CA GLU A 82 13.56 4.75 -6.23
C GLU A 82 13.13 4.96 -4.77
N VAL A 83 11.91 4.54 -4.41
CA VAL A 83 11.26 4.79 -3.13
C VAL A 83 11.57 3.66 -2.17
N LYS A 84 12.05 4.02 -0.97
CA LYS A 84 12.42 3.05 0.06
C LYS A 84 11.23 2.72 0.96
N PRO A 85 10.99 1.43 1.25
CA PRO A 85 10.16 1.01 2.38
C PRO A 85 10.63 1.65 3.70
N ASN A 86 9.69 1.98 4.56
CA ASN A 86 9.96 2.41 5.94
C ASN A 86 9.38 1.39 6.94
N GLU A 87 9.51 1.68 8.24
CA GLU A 87 8.99 0.84 9.32
C GLU A 87 7.51 0.49 9.12
N VAL A 88 6.67 1.46 8.77
CA VAL A 88 5.23 1.25 8.55
C VAL A 88 5.01 0.32 7.35
N THR A 89 5.76 0.48 6.26
CA THR A 89 5.70 -0.43 5.11
C THR A 89 5.97 -1.88 5.53
N PHE A 90 7.04 -2.10 6.32
CA PHE A 90 7.41 -3.43 6.81
C PHE A 90 6.38 -4.03 7.75
N LEU A 91 5.85 -3.24 8.69
CA LEU A 91 4.77 -3.69 9.57
C LEU A 91 3.53 -4.09 8.77
N SER A 92 3.14 -3.30 7.76
CA SER A 92 2.00 -3.60 6.90
C SER A 92 2.16 -4.91 6.13
N ILE A 93 3.34 -5.17 5.55
CA ILE A 93 3.57 -6.41 4.79
C ILE A 93 3.74 -7.63 5.70
N LEU A 94 4.36 -7.49 6.88
CA LEU A 94 4.48 -8.56 7.88
C LEU A 94 3.09 -8.95 8.41
N SER A 95 2.26 -7.94 8.69
CA SER A 95 0.86 -8.15 9.04
C SER A 95 0.12 -8.89 7.93
N ALA A 96 0.27 -8.48 6.67
CA ALA A 96 -0.35 -9.15 5.54
C ALA A 96 0.07 -10.63 5.39
N CYS A 97 1.36 -10.92 5.63
CA CYS A 97 1.90 -12.28 5.62
C CYS A 97 1.28 -13.13 6.75
N SER A 98 1.21 -12.58 7.97
CA SER A 98 0.60 -13.24 9.12
C SER A 98 -0.86 -13.58 8.88
N HIS A 99 -1.67 -12.61 8.42
CA HIS A 99 -3.10 -12.81 8.13
C HIS A 99 -3.35 -13.81 7.00
N SER A 100 -2.40 -13.99 6.08
CA SER A 100 -2.54 -14.87 4.92
C SER A 100 -1.81 -16.21 5.08
N GLY A 101 -1.21 -16.48 6.25
CA GLY A 101 -0.45 -17.71 6.49
C GLY A 101 0.85 -17.85 5.69
N LEU A 102 1.40 -16.75 5.18
CA LEU A 102 2.62 -16.72 4.34
C LEU A 102 3.87 -16.65 5.22
N ILE A 103 4.08 -17.68 6.04
CA ILE A 103 5.10 -17.68 7.10
C ILE A 103 6.52 -17.53 6.54
N HIS A 104 6.86 -18.26 5.47
CA HIS A 104 8.19 -18.18 4.86
C HIS A 104 8.48 -16.81 4.25
N ASP A 105 7.49 -16.20 3.61
CA ASP A 105 7.61 -14.84 3.08
C ASP A 105 7.74 -13.82 4.21
N GLY A 106 6.93 -13.95 5.26
CA GLY A 106 7.00 -13.11 6.45
C GLY A 106 8.39 -13.13 7.10
N LEU A 107 8.98 -14.31 7.27
CA LEU A 107 10.33 -14.46 7.81
C LEU A 107 11.38 -13.78 6.93
N ARG A 108 11.32 -14.01 5.62
CA ARG A 108 12.23 -13.37 4.65
C ARG A 108 12.12 -11.84 4.69
N ILE A 109 10.91 -11.32 4.81
CA ILE A 109 10.67 -9.88 4.90
C ILE A 109 11.19 -9.30 6.21
N PHE A 110 11.05 -10.04 7.32
CA PHE A 110 11.62 -9.64 8.61
C PHE A 110 13.15 -9.61 8.56
N GLU A 111 13.78 -10.62 7.97
CA GLU A 111 15.23 -10.66 7.77
C GLU A 111 15.71 -9.48 6.91
N LEU A 112 15.01 -9.20 5.80
CA LEU A 112 15.28 -8.05 4.92
C LEU A 112 15.18 -6.72 5.68
N MET A 113 14.16 -6.56 6.52
CA MET A 113 13.95 -5.35 7.34
C MET A 113 15.15 -5.05 8.24
N VAL A 114 15.71 -6.08 8.88
CA VAL A 114 16.81 -5.93 9.84
C VAL A 114 18.16 -5.83 9.14
N SER A 115 18.42 -6.66 8.13
CA SER A 115 19.73 -6.76 7.48
C SER A 115 20.00 -5.59 6.53
N ASP A 116 19.08 -5.34 5.59
CA ASP A 116 19.30 -4.38 4.51
C ASP A 116 18.78 -2.99 4.86
N TYR A 117 17.68 -2.92 5.61
CA TYR A 117 17.04 -1.65 5.99
C TYR A 117 17.40 -1.17 7.41
N ARG A 118 18.03 -2.02 8.23
CA ARG A 118 18.47 -1.71 9.60
C ARG A 118 17.35 -1.15 10.49
N LEU A 119 16.12 -1.57 10.25
CA LEU A 119 14.96 -1.21 11.05
C LEU A 119 14.80 -2.21 12.19
N VAL A 120 14.50 -1.70 13.38
CA VAL A 120 14.32 -2.52 14.57
C VAL A 120 12.84 -2.85 14.72
N PRO A 121 12.45 -4.13 14.87
CA PRO A 121 11.08 -4.47 15.24
C PRO A 121 10.81 -3.97 16.67
N ASN A 122 9.76 -3.16 16.84
CA ASN A 122 9.26 -2.73 18.16
C ASN A 122 8.54 -3.86 18.89
#